data_AF-A0AAW9BVU4-F1
#
_entry.id   AF-A0AAW9BVU4-F1
#
_cell.length_a   1.000
_cell.length_b   1.000
_cell.length_c   1.000
_cell.angle_alpha   90.00
_cell.angle_beta   90.00
_cell.angle_gamma   90.00
#
_symmetry.space_group_name_H-M   'P 1'
#
loop_
_entity.id
_entity.type
_entity.pdbx_description
1 polymer ?
#
loop_
_entity_poly.entity_id
_entity_poly.type
_entity_poly.pdbx_seq_one_letter_code
_entity_poly.pdbx_strand_id
1 'polypeptide(L)' 'MISKKINLQNAIITLIVGWLTLFVLVPNLMIIGTSFLTRDEANLIELTFTFDNYLRLLDPLYAKVLMHSFYMAIIAT' A
#
# COMPACT_ATOMS: atom_id res chain seq x y z
N MET A 1 4.70 30.59 -29.83
CA MET A 1 5.97 29.87 -29.63
C MET A 1 6.35 29.96 -28.15
N ILE A 2 5.96 28.99 -27.31
CA ILE A 2 6.36 28.98 -25.90
C ILE A 2 7.53 28.02 -25.77
N SER A 3 8.75 28.57 -25.81
CA SER A 3 9.94 27.83 -25.40
C SER A 3 9.94 27.80 -23.87
N LYS A 4 9.35 26.76 -23.28
CA LYS A 4 9.43 26.51 -21.85
C LYS A 4 10.83 26.00 -21.56
N LYS A 5 11.77 26.90 -21.21
CA LYS A 5 13.09 26.49 -20.74
C LYS A 5 12.87 25.58 -19.52
N ILE A 6 13.27 24.31 -19.63
CA ILE A 6 13.19 23.37 -18.52
C ILE A 6 14.15 23.89 -17.43
N ASN A 7 13.58 24.39 -16.33
CA ASN A 7 14.35 24.73 -15.15
C ASN A 7 14.85 23.42 -14.51
N LEU A 8 16.14 23.33 -14.19
CA LEU A 8 16.76 22.16 -13.57
C LEU A 8 16.02 21.74 -12.29
N GLN A 9 15.56 22.70 -11.48
CA GLN A 9 14.76 22.41 -10.28
C GLN A 9 13.48 21.65 -10.63
N ASN A 10 12.75 22.10 -11.66
CA ASN A 10 11.52 21.43 -12.08
C ASN A 10 11.79 20.06 -12.68
N ALA A 11 12.91 19.87 -13.38
CA ALA A 11 13.33 18.57 -13.88
C ALA A 11 13.63 17.59 -12.74
N ILE A 12 14.38 18.04 -11.72
CA ILE A 12 14.69 17.24 -10.53
C ILE A 12 13.42 16.90 -9.75
N ILE A 13 12.53 17.87 -9.51
CA ILE A 13 11.26 17.62 -8.82
C ILE A 13 10.42 16.61 -9.60
N THR A 14 10.30 16.78 -10.91
CA THR A 14 9.52 15.84 -11.75
C THR A 14 10.11 14.44 -11.72
N LEU A 15 11.44 14.31 -11.75
CA LEU A 15 12.12 13.03 -11.63
C LEU A 15 11.85 12.37 -10.27
N ILE A 16 12.03 13.11 -9.17
CA ILE A 16 11.79 12.60 -7.81
C ILE A 16 10.33 12.20 -7.63
N VAL A 17 9.38 13.05 -8.02
CA VAL A 17 7.95 12.75 -7.91
C VAL A 17 7.58 11.55 -8.78
N GLY A 18 8.08 11.48 -10.01
CA GLY A 18 7.89 10.32 -10.88
C GLY A 18 8.45 9.04 -10.27
N TRP A 19 9.64 9.12 -9.66
CA TRP A 19 10.28 8.00 -8.99
C TRP A 19 9.49 7.54 -7.75
N LEU A 20 9.05 8.46 -6.89
CA LEU A 20 8.21 8.16 -5.74
C LEU A 20 6.86 7.58 -6.18
N THR A 21 6.27 8.09 -7.26
CA THR A 21 5.03 7.54 -7.79
C THR A 21 5.24 6.10 -8.25
N LEU A 22 6.29 5.83 -9.02
CA LEU A 22 6.53 4.50 -9.57
C LEU A 22 6.89 3.49 -8.48
N PHE A 23 7.72 3.85 -7.50
CA PHE A 23 8.25 2.90 -6.52
C PHE A 23 7.58 2.92 -5.15
N VAL A 24 6.85 4.00 -4.81
CA VAL A 24 6.08 4.07 -3.56
C VAL A 24 4.60 3.88 -3.86
N LEU A 25 4.03 4.67 -4.78
CA LEU A 25 2.59 4.63 -5.01
C LEU A 25 2.15 3.32 -5.67
N VAL A 26 2.81 2.88 -6.76
CA VAL A 26 2.38 1.68 -7.50
C VAL A 26 2.37 0.42 -6.61
N PRO A 27 3.42 0.11 -5.82
CA PRO A 27 3.38 -1.06 -4.93
C PRO A 27 2.28 -0.98 -3.86
N ASN A 28 2.01 0.22 -3.33
CA ASN A 28 0.91 0.40 -2.38
C ASN A 28 -0.46 0.20 -3.03
N LEU A 29 -0.65 0.68 -4.26
CA LEU A 29 -1.87 0.40 -5.04
C LEU A 29 -2.03 -1.09 -5.34
N MET A 30 -0.94 -1.80 -5.61
CA MET A 30 -0.98 -3.26 -5.79
C MET A 30 -1.44 -3.96 -4.52
N ILE A 31 -0.95 -3.57 -3.34
CA ILE A 31 -1.39 -4.13 -2.04
C ILE A 31 -2.89 -3.90 -1.82
N ILE A 32 -3.38 -2.70 -2.13
CA ILE A 32 -4.82 -2.38 -2.04
C ILE A 32 -5.61 -3.21 -3.05
N GLY A 33 -5.13 -3.36 -4.27
CA GLY A 33 -5.80 -4.18 -5.29
C GLY A 33 -5.90 -5.64 -4.85
N THR A 34 -4.80 -6.23 -4.39
CA THR A 34 -4.77 -7.64 -4.00
C THR A 34 -5.48 -7.93 -2.69
N SER A 35 -5.66 -6.94 -1.79
CA SER A 35 -6.41 -7.15 -0.55
C SER A 35 -7.89 -7.44 -0.77
N PHE A 36 -8.45 -7.05 -1.93
CA PHE A 36 -9.81 -7.40 -2.33
C PHE A 36 -9.90 -8.69 -3.15
N LEU A 37 -8.79 -9.30 -3.57
CA LEU A 37 -8.80 -10.50 -4.39
C LEU A 37 -8.71 -11.76 -3.53
N THR A 38 -9.30 -12.86 -4.00
CA THR A 38 -9.12 -14.19 -3.42
C THR A 38 -7.86 -14.86 -3.96
N ARG A 39 -7.13 -15.55 -3.08
CA ARG A 39 -6.02 -16.42 -3.48
C ARG A 39 -6.57 -17.82 -3.71
N ASP A 40 -6.60 -18.28 -4.95
CA ASP A 40 -6.88 -19.68 -5.26
C ASP A 40 -5.55 -20.48 -5.20
N GLU A 41 -5.56 -21.59 -4.47
CA GLU A 41 -4.40 -22.47 -4.29
C GLU A 41 -4.17 -23.37 -5.51
N ALA A 42 -5.19 -23.55 -6.38
CA ALA A 42 -5.10 -24.35 -7.61
C ALA A 42 -4.81 -23.50 -8.86
N ASN A 43 -5.42 -22.31 -8.98
CA ASN A 43 -5.11 -21.33 -10.00
C ASN A 43 -4.56 -20.08 -9.32
N LEU A 44 -3.32 -19.72 -9.62
CA LEU A 44 -2.53 -18.65 -8.97
C LEU A 44 -3.29 -17.35 -8.60
N ILE A 45 -4.41 -17.01 -9.27
CA ILE A 45 -5.31 -15.90 -8.93
C ILE A 45 -6.74 -16.24 -9.39
N GLU A 46 -7.74 -16.19 -8.51
CA GLU A 46 -9.13 -15.98 -8.92
C GLU A 46 -9.45 -14.49 -8.80
N LEU A 47 -9.93 -13.87 -9.88
CA LEU A 47 -10.33 -12.46 -9.89
C LEU A 47 -11.71 -12.26 -9.24
N THR A 48 -11.94 -12.92 -8.11
CA THR A 48 -13.17 -12.81 -7.33
C THR A 48 -12.95 -11.74 -6.27
N PHE A 49 -13.72 -10.65 -6.38
CA PHE A 49 -13.71 -9.58 -5.39
C PHE A 49 -14.36 -10.08 -4.09
N THR A 50 -13.63 -10.03 -2.98
CA THR A 50 -14.11 -10.45 -1.65
C THR A 50 -13.75 -9.44 -0.55
N PHE A 51 -14.57 -9.42 0.49
CA PHE A 51 -14.27 -8.74 1.75
C PHE A 51 -13.81 -9.69 2.87
N ASP A 52 -13.71 -10.99 2.59
CA ASP A 52 -13.34 -12.00 3.59
C ASP A 52 -11.95 -11.75 4.20
N ASN A 53 -11.03 -11.19 3.40
CA ASN A 53 -9.70 -10.78 3.88
C ASN A 53 -9.78 -9.74 5.00
N TYR A 54 -10.77 -8.85 4.97
CA TYR A 54 -10.98 -7.83 5.99
C TYR A 54 -11.76 -8.35 7.19
N LEU A 55 -12.64 -9.34 7.02
CA LEU A 55 -13.35 -9.97 8.15
C LEU A 55 -12.38 -10.62 9.14
N ARG A 56 -11.21 -11.09 8.68
CA ARG A 56 -10.13 -11.59 9.55
C ARG A 56 -9.63 -10.55 10.56
N LEU A 57 -9.74 -9.25 10.25
CA LEU A 57 -9.35 -8.18 11.17
C LEU A 57 -10.29 -8.09 12.39
N LEU A 58 -11.50 -8.65 12.30
CA LEU A 58 -12.46 -8.71 13.41
C LEU A 58 -12.21 -9.88 14.36
N ASP A 59 -11.27 -10.78 14.05
CA ASP A 59 -10.91 -11.87 14.94
C ASP A 59 -10.27 -11.30 16.23
N PRO A 60 -10.77 -11.69 17.42
CA PRO A 60 -10.25 -11.24 18.71
C PRO A 60 -8.73 -11.40 18.89
N LEU A 61 -8.12 -12.39 18.24
CA LEU A 61 -6.67 -12.60 18.29
C LEU A 61 -5.91 -11.43 17.66
N TYR A 62 -6.35 -10.95 16.49
CA TYR A 62 -5.73 -9.81 15.81
C TYR A 62 -5.84 -8.55 16.66
N ALA A 63 -7.03 -8.28 17.24
CA ALA A 63 -7.23 -7.16 18.13
C ALA A 63 -6.31 -7.22 19.37
N LYS A 64 -6.13 -8.40 19.95
CA LYS A 64 -5.21 -8.61 21.09
C LYS A 64 -3.76 -8.29 20.72
N VAL A 65 -3.28 -8.78 19.58
CA VAL A 65 -1.91 -8.52 19.11
C VAL A 65 -1.72 -7.03 18.80
N LEU A 66 -2.70 -6.40 18.15
CA LEU A 66 -2.70 -4.97 17.87
C LEU A 66 -2.56 -4.15 19.16
N MET A 67 -3.39 -4.42 20.18
CA MET A 67 -3.35 -3.72 21.46
C MET A 67 -2.04 -3.93 22.20
N HIS A 68 -1.48 -5.14 22.15
CA HIS A 68 -0.18 -5.43 22.74
C HIS A 68 0.94 -4.61 22.06
N SER A 69 0.94 -4.54 20.72
CA SER A 69 1.89 -3.72 19.96
C SER A 69 1.76 -2.24 20.28
N PHE A 70 0.53 -1.72 20.41
CA PHE A 70 0.30 -0.33 20.83
C PHE A 70 0.81 -0.06 22.24
N TYR A 71 0.54 -0.95 23.19
CA TYR A 71 1.02 -0.83 24.56
C TYR A 71 2.56 -0.78 24.61
N MET A 72 3.24 -1.66 23.87
CA MET A 72 4.69 -1.63 23.77
C MET A 72 5.21 -0.34 23.13
N ALA A 73 4.57 0.13 22.06
CA ALA A 73 4.96 1.38 21.39
C ALA A 73 4.85 2.60 22.33
N ILE A 74 3.78 2.66 23.14
CA ILE A 74 3.55 3.76 24.11
C ILE A 74 4.58 3.71 25.24
N ILE A 75 4.94 2.53 25.74
CA ILE A 75 5.93 2.42 26.83
C ILE A 75 7.35 2.69 26.34
N ALA A 76 7.65 2.31 25.10
CA ALA A 76 8.99 2.47 24.54
C ALA A 76 9.28 3.89 24.01
N THR A 77 8.26 4.73 23.79
CA THR A 77 8.38 6.10 23.28
C THR A 77 8.29 7.12 24.41
#